data_AF-A0AAQ4F6S5-F1
#
_entry.id   AF-A0AAQ4F6S5-F1
#
_cell.length_a   1.000
_cell.length_b   1.000
_cell.length_c   1.000
_cell.angle_alpha   90.00
_cell.angle_beta   90.00
_cell.angle_gamma   90.00
#
_symmetry.space_group_name_H-M   'P 1'
#
loop_
_entity.id
_entity.type
_entity.pdbx_description
1 polymer ?
#
loop_
_entity_poly.entity_id
_entity_poly.type
_entity_poly.pdbx_seq_one_letter_code
_entity_poly.pdbx_strand_id
1 'polypeptide(L)'
;MSTSSALVLAILATLLLAATTEAARGPNVLQRSVPDAFQIFANFPYGVAIMDIDNDTILDCLTAKRKDYDPEAKTVTYIWSLNSGEGNNRFHTAFHHTAGATPDATNFTVGKECVLFVSRERENDVPLSCLEQFSDICGEAISLRDKHICVDDDTEDEGY
;
A
#
# COMPACT_ATOMS: atom_id res chain seq x y z
N MET A 1 -28.01 -61.54 -29.36
CA MET A 1 -27.11 -60.93 -28.36
C MET A 1 -27.60 -61.29 -26.98
N SER A 2 -26.76 -61.90 -26.15
CA SER A 2 -27.10 -62.25 -24.76
C SER A 2 -27.26 -60.97 -23.93
N THR A 3 -28.26 -60.94 -23.04
CA THR A 3 -28.53 -59.82 -22.12
C THR A 3 -27.31 -59.46 -21.26
N SER A 4 -26.41 -60.41 -21.00
CA SER A 4 -25.12 -60.15 -20.33
C SER A 4 -24.18 -59.25 -21.11
N SER A 5 -24.10 -59.38 -22.43
CA SER A 5 -23.16 -58.59 -23.25
C SER A 5 -23.57 -57.12 -23.34
N ALA A 6 -24.88 -56.85 -23.37
CA ALA A 6 -25.40 -55.48 -23.36
C ALA A 6 -25.14 -54.77 -22.02
N LEU A 7 -25.22 -55.51 -20.91
CA LEU A 7 -24.96 -54.96 -19.58
C LEU A 7 -23.49 -54.56 -19.40
N VAL A 8 -22.56 -55.40 -19.87
CA VAL A 8 -21.12 -55.13 -19.79
C VAL A 8 -20.73 -53.90 -20.62
N LEU A 9 -21.28 -53.77 -21.82
CA LEU A 9 -21.06 -52.60 -22.69
C LEU A 9 -21.59 -51.31 -22.07
N ALA A 10 -22.76 -51.36 -21.43
CA ALA A 10 -23.33 -50.20 -20.74
C ALA A 10 -22.47 -49.76 -19.54
N ILE A 11 -21.94 -50.72 -18.76
CA ILE A 11 -21.07 -50.44 -17.61
C ILE A 11 -19.73 -49.86 -18.05
N LEU A 12 -19.13 -50.37 -19.13
CA LEU A 12 -17.89 -49.79 -19.67
C LEU A 12 -18.13 -48.36 -20.18
N ALA A 13 -19.22 -48.12 -20.89
CA ALA A 13 -19.56 -46.80 -21.41
C ALA A 13 -19.76 -45.79 -20.27
N THR A 14 -20.44 -46.16 -19.18
CA THR A 14 -20.61 -45.26 -18.02
C THR A 14 -19.30 -45.00 -17.27
N LEU A 15 -18.41 -45.99 -17.14
CA LEU A 15 -17.08 -45.80 -16.56
C LEU A 15 -16.21 -44.86 -17.41
N LEU A 16 -16.26 -45.00 -18.74
CA LEU A 16 -15.58 -44.12 -19.69
C LEU A 16 -16.12 -42.68 -19.64
N LEU A 17 -17.43 -42.49 -19.49
CA LEU A 17 -18.04 -41.16 -19.30
C LEU A 17 -17.70 -40.54 -17.94
N ALA A 18 -17.61 -41.33 -16.87
CA ALA A 18 -17.23 -40.81 -15.54
C ALA A 18 -15.77 -40.34 -15.51
N ALA A 19 -14.85 -41.11 -16.12
CA ALA A 19 -13.42 -40.80 -16.14
C ALA A 19 -13.07 -39.50 -16.91
N THR A 20 -13.88 -39.07 -17.88
CA THR A 20 -13.63 -37.81 -18.62
C THR A 20 -14.06 -36.57 -17.84
N THR A 21 -14.92 -36.69 -16.83
CA THR A 21 -15.42 -35.54 -16.06
C THR A 21 -14.42 -35.02 -15.03
N GLU A 22 -13.57 -35.88 -14.46
CA GLU A 22 -12.50 -35.44 -13.56
C GLU A 22 -11.31 -34.81 -14.32
N ALA A 23 -11.00 -35.31 -15.51
CA ALA A 23 -9.97 -34.74 -16.38
C ALA A 23 -10.33 -33.34 -16.94
N ALA A 24 -11.63 -32.98 -16.94
CA ALA A 24 -12.11 -31.67 -17.37
C ALA A 24 -12.01 -30.58 -16.29
N ARG A 25 -11.74 -30.95 -15.03
CA ARG A 25 -11.41 -29.99 -13.98
C ARG A 25 -9.92 -29.72 -14.01
N GLY A 26 -9.50 -28.93 -15.00
CA GLY A 26 -8.17 -28.33 -14.99
C GLY A 26 -7.91 -27.66 -13.64
N PRO A 27 -6.67 -27.64 -13.14
CA PRO A 27 -6.37 -27.03 -11.86
C PRO A 27 -6.93 -25.60 -11.86
N ASN A 28 -7.83 -25.29 -10.92
CA ASN A 28 -8.36 -23.94 -10.69
C ASN A 28 -7.29 -23.03 -10.07
N VAL A 29 -6.05 -23.15 -10.56
CA VAL A 29 -4.90 -22.35 -10.18
C VAL A 29 -4.50 -21.62 -11.44
N LEU A 30 -4.86 -20.34 -11.51
CA LEU A 30 -4.37 -19.46 -12.57
C LEU A 30 -2.84 -19.51 -12.54
N GLN A 31 -2.20 -19.89 -13.65
CA GLN A 31 -0.76 -19.74 -13.77
C GLN A 31 -0.43 -18.25 -13.73
N ARG A 32 0.25 -17.81 -12.67
CA ARG A 32 0.71 -16.42 -12.50
C ARG A 32 2.23 -16.43 -12.52
N SER A 33 2.84 -15.58 -13.34
CA SER A 33 4.25 -15.26 -13.20
C SER A 33 4.50 -14.51 -11.89
N VAL A 34 5.67 -14.68 -11.29
CA VAL A 34 6.08 -13.92 -10.11
C VAL A 34 6.19 -12.44 -10.52
N PRO A 35 5.39 -11.53 -9.94
CA PRO A 35 5.45 -10.11 -10.28
C PRO A 35 6.74 -9.47 -9.75
N ASP A 36 7.26 -8.46 -10.44
CA ASP A 36 8.37 -7.64 -9.96
C ASP A 36 7.81 -6.44 -9.19
N ALA A 37 8.11 -6.36 -7.89
CA ALA A 37 7.63 -5.30 -7.02
C ALA A 37 8.09 -3.90 -7.48
N PHE A 38 9.29 -3.77 -8.05
CA PHE A 38 9.80 -2.49 -8.54
C PHE A 38 9.18 -2.07 -9.87
N GLN A 39 8.76 -3.03 -10.70
CA GLN A 39 7.89 -2.70 -11.84
C GLN A 39 6.50 -2.21 -11.38
N ILE A 40 5.96 -2.78 -10.30
CA ILE A 40 4.72 -2.25 -9.70
C ILE A 40 4.99 -0.82 -9.21
N PHE A 41 6.00 -0.60 -8.38
CA PHE A 41 6.30 0.73 -7.87
C PHE A 41 6.55 1.75 -8.97
N ALA A 42 7.19 1.37 -10.09
CA ALA A 42 7.40 2.22 -11.25
C ALA A 42 6.08 2.78 -11.81
N ASN A 43 5.03 1.94 -11.88
CA ASN A 43 3.76 2.23 -12.54
C ASN A 43 2.67 2.79 -11.61
N PHE A 44 2.83 2.67 -10.28
CA PHE A 44 1.82 3.08 -9.31
C PHE A 44 2.33 4.22 -8.42
N PRO A 45 2.43 5.47 -8.91
CA PRO A 45 2.86 6.61 -8.10
C PRO A 45 1.86 6.96 -6.99
N TYR A 46 0.60 6.52 -7.12
CA TYR A 46 -0.46 6.69 -6.12
C TYR A 46 -1.19 5.37 -5.90
N GLY A 47 -1.40 5.02 -4.64
CA GLY A 47 -2.13 3.82 -4.21
C GLY A 47 -3.24 4.17 -3.22
N VAL A 48 -4.33 3.41 -3.27
CA VAL A 48 -5.44 3.48 -2.32
C VAL A 48 -5.68 2.05 -1.82
N ALA A 49 -5.69 1.86 -0.51
CA ALA A 49 -6.07 0.59 0.08
C ALA A 49 -7.60 0.45 -0.01
N ILE A 50 -8.07 -0.70 -0.50
CA ILE A 50 -9.50 -0.97 -0.70
C ILE A 50 -10.04 -2.09 0.18
N MET A 51 -9.17 -2.91 0.79
CA MET A 51 -9.53 -4.06 1.62
C MET A 51 -8.40 -4.35 2.62
N ASP A 52 -8.76 -4.74 3.85
CA ASP A 52 -7.88 -5.37 4.85
C ASP A 52 -8.49 -6.72 5.30
N ILE A 53 -7.86 -7.40 6.27
CA ILE A 53 -8.27 -8.77 6.69
C ILE A 53 -8.93 -8.77 8.08
N ASP A 54 -8.62 -7.80 8.92
CA ASP A 54 -8.96 -7.76 10.34
C ASP A 54 -9.99 -6.70 10.72
N ASN A 55 -10.39 -5.80 9.81
CA ASN A 55 -11.46 -4.82 10.01
C ASN A 55 -11.32 -4.05 11.33
N ASP A 56 -10.09 -3.71 11.70
CA ASP A 56 -9.75 -2.99 12.94
C ASP A 56 -9.74 -1.46 12.75
N THR A 57 -10.13 -0.99 11.55
CA THR A 57 -10.23 0.40 11.09
C THR A 57 -8.92 1.16 11.02
N ILE A 58 -7.79 0.56 11.38
CA ILE A 58 -6.48 1.23 11.39
C ILE A 58 -6.05 1.64 9.97
N LEU A 59 -6.40 0.81 8.98
CA LEU A 59 -6.06 1.03 7.57
C LEU A 59 -7.19 1.70 6.77
N ASP A 60 -8.25 2.16 7.45
CA ASP A 60 -9.36 2.82 6.80
C ASP A 60 -8.89 4.05 6.01
N CYS A 61 -9.36 4.14 4.77
CA CYS A 61 -9.01 5.22 3.86
C CYS A 61 -7.50 5.40 3.66
N LEU A 62 -6.66 4.37 3.88
CA LEU A 62 -5.23 4.44 3.66
C LEU A 62 -4.94 4.81 2.19
N THR A 63 -4.10 5.83 2.00
CA THR A 63 -3.57 6.21 0.70
C THR A 63 -2.05 6.27 0.77
N ALA A 64 -1.40 6.07 -0.37
CA ALA A 64 0.06 6.13 -0.47
C ALA A 64 0.45 6.98 -1.69
N LYS A 65 1.31 7.97 -1.48
CA LYS A 65 1.90 8.80 -2.54
C LYS A 65 3.40 8.53 -2.62
N ARG A 66 3.90 8.15 -3.79
CA ARG A 66 5.33 7.94 -4.01
C ARG A 66 6.06 9.28 -3.94
N LYS A 67 7.01 9.38 -3.01
CA LYS A 67 7.87 10.55 -2.79
C LYS A 67 9.16 10.45 -3.59
N ASP A 68 9.78 9.27 -3.57
CA ASP A 68 11.06 9.01 -4.23
C ASP A 68 11.07 7.60 -4.84
N TYR A 69 11.81 7.40 -5.93
CA TYR A 69 11.96 6.15 -6.65
C TYR A 69 13.30 6.10 -7.39
N ASP A 70 14.15 5.14 -6.99
CA ASP A 70 15.39 4.81 -7.70
C ASP A 70 15.28 3.40 -8.28
N PRO A 71 15.16 3.26 -9.62
CA PRO A 71 15.07 1.96 -10.28
C PRO A 71 16.38 1.17 -10.26
N GLU A 72 17.53 1.85 -10.21
CA GLU A 72 18.85 1.21 -10.23
C GLU A 72 19.21 0.68 -8.85
N ALA A 73 19.06 1.51 -7.82
CA ALA A 73 19.26 1.10 -6.43
C ALA A 73 18.14 0.19 -5.90
N LYS A 74 17.02 0.08 -6.64
CA LYS A 74 15.79 -0.58 -6.20
C LYS A 74 15.37 -0.10 -4.82
N THR A 75 15.15 1.21 -4.73
CA THR A 75 14.57 1.86 -3.55
C THR A 75 13.35 2.67 -3.95
N VAL A 76 12.35 2.71 -3.07
CA VAL A 76 11.18 3.57 -3.24
C VAL A 76 10.73 4.08 -1.87
N THR A 77 10.32 5.33 -1.81
CA THR A 77 9.70 5.89 -0.61
C THR A 77 8.27 6.29 -0.93
N TYR A 78 7.31 5.76 -0.17
CA TYR A 78 5.93 6.23 -0.18
C TYR A 78 5.65 7.01 1.10
N ILE A 79 4.91 8.11 1.00
CA ILE A 79 4.23 8.69 2.15
C ILE A 79 2.87 8.01 2.26
N TRP A 80 2.70 7.22 3.30
CA TRP A 80 1.41 6.68 3.69
C TRP A 80 0.65 7.76 4.44
N SER A 81 -0.61 7.91 4.09
CA SER A 81 -1.55 8.77 4.79
C SER A 81 -2.61 7.88 5.41
N LEU A 82 -2.61 7.80 6.73
CA LEU A 82 -3.46 6.95 7.56
C LEU A 82 -4.58 7.78 8.17
N ASN A 83 -5.73 7.13 8.40
CA ASN A 83 -6.79 7.73 9.19
C ASN A 83 -6.35 7.82 10.67
N SER A 84 -6.78 8.85 11.38
CA SER A 84 -6.48 9.06 12.80
C SER A 84 -7.74 9.23 13.65
N GLY A 85 -8.88 8.78 13.13
CA GLY A 85 -10.19 8.90 13.77
C GLY A 85 -10.98 10.11 13.29
N GLU A 86 -12.29 10.08 13.53
CA GLU A 86 -13.22 11.12 13.10
C GLU A 86 -12.88 12.50 13.70
N GLY A 87 -12.85 13.52 12.85
CA GLY A 87 -12.50 14.90 13.24
C GLY A 87 -11.00 15.17 13.43
N ASN A 88 -10.14 14.15 13.32
CA ASN A 88 -8.69 14.32 13.44
C ASN A 88 -8.02 14.48 12.08
N ASN A 89 -6.90 15.20 12.07
CA ASN A 89 -6.03 15.28 10.90
C ASN A 89 -5.41 13.92 10.59
N ARG A 90 -5.19 13.65 9.31
CA ARG A 90 -4.56 12.41 8.85
C ARG A 90 -3.12 12.31 9.33
N PHE A 91 -2.71 11.11 9.73
CA PHE A 91 -1.33 10.83 10.07
C PHE A 91 -0.53 10.48 8.82
N HIS A 92 0.65 11.05 8.66
CA HIS A 92 1.53 10.81 7.53
C HIS A 92 2.84 10.19 7.99
N THR A 93 3.29 9.15 7.31
CA THR A 93 4.57 8.51 7.61
C THR A 93 5.21 7.94 6.34
N ALA A 94 6.53 8.13 6.22
CA ALA A 94 7.30 7.51 5.15
C ALA A 94 7.45 6.00 5.35
N PHE A 95 7.19 5.25 4.29
CA PHE A 95 7.56 3.84 4.15
C PHE A 95 8.66 3.76 3.10
N HIS A 96 9.85 3.36 3.52
CA HIS A 96 10.98 3.12 2.64
C HIS A 96 11.02 1.64 2.30
N HIS A 97 10.93 1.31 1.02
CA HIS A 97 11.05 -0.05 0.53
C HIS A 97 12.40 -0.23 -0.17
N THR A 98 12.98 -1.41 0.03
CA THR A 98 14.12 -1.91 -0.75
C THR A 98 13.80 -3.29 -1.31
N ALA A 99 14.55 -3.73 -2.32
CA ALA A 99 14.43 -5.09 -2.83
C ALA A 99 14.57 -6.16 -1.74
N GLY A 100 13.71 -7.18 -1.78
CA GLY A 100 13.79 -8.38 -0.96
C GLY A 100 14.56 -9.50 -1.64
N ALA A 101 14.45 -10.72 -1.09
CA ALA A 101 15.14 -11.91 -1.61
C ALA A 101 14.58 -12.45 -2.93
N THR A 102 13.32 -12.13 -3.25
CA THR A 102 12.61 -12.54 -4.48
C THR A 102 12.04 -11.31 -5.18
N PRO A 103 11.73 -11.37 -6.50
CA PRO A 103 11.22 -10.22 -7.25
C PRO A 103 9.93 -9.60 -6.69
N ASP A 104 9.09 -10.40 -6.04
CA ASP A 104 7.82 -10.03 -5.43
C ASP A 104 7.95 -9.64 -3.94
N ALA A 105 9.15 -9.77 -3.36
CA ALA A 105 9.41 -9.42 -1.98
C ALA A 105 10.06 -8.05 -1.87
N THR A 106 9.64 -7.29 -0.86
CA THR A 106 10.27 -6.02 -0.48
C THR A 106 10.56 -6.03 1.00
N ASN A 107 11.71 -5.50 1.39
CA ASN A 107 11.94 -5.12 2.78
C ASN A 107 11.41 -3.71 2.95
N PHE A 108 10.84 -3.41 4.11
CA PHE A 108 10.41 -2.06 4.42
C PHE A 108 10.92 -1.60 5.77
N THR A 109 11.20 -0.30 5.86
CA THR A 109 11.43 0.40 7.12
C THR A 109 10.47 1.58 7.17
N VAL A 110 9.74 1.70 8.28
CA VAL A 110 8.94 2.90 8.54
C VAL A 110 9.90 4.00 8.97
N GLY A 111 9.88 5.12 8.25
CA GLY A 111 10.69 6.28 8.53
C GLY A 111 10.43 6.74 9.96
N LYS A 112 11.52 6.96 10.72
CA LYS A 112 11.50 7.76 11.94
C LYS A 112 11.33 9.24 11.58
N GLU A 113 10.30 9.59 10.84
CA GLU A 113 10.05 10.98 10.48
C GLU A 113 9.75 11.75 11.77
N CYS A 114 10.74 12.50 12.23
CA CYS A 114 10.57 13.43 13.33
C CYS A 114 9.77 14.63 12.83
N VAL A 115 8.66 14.91 13.51
CA VAL A 115 7.78 16.03 13.18
C VAL A 115 7.67 16.94 14.39
N LEU A 116 7.99 18.23 14.21
CA LEU A 116 7.78 19.26 15.23
C LEU A 116 6.39 19.87 15.05
N PHE A 117 5.49 19.62 16.00
CA PHE A 117 4.15 20.22 16.01
C PHE A 117 4.17 21.55 16.75
N VAL A 118 3.59 22.58 16.14
CA VAL A 118 3.41 23.92 16.72
C VAL A 118 1.98 24.37 16.47
N SER A 119 1.42 25.19 17.37
CA SER A 119 0.10 25.79 17.13
C SER A 119 0.17 26.78 15.96
N ARG A 120 -0.95 26.97 15.26
CA ARG A 120 -1.05 27.93 14.13
C ARG A 120 -0.54 29.33 14.52
N GLU A 121 -0.88 29.78 15.72
CA GLU A 121 -0.46 31.07 16.28
C GLU A 121 1.06 31.17 16.53
N ARG A 122 1.74 30.04 16.70
CA ARG A 122 3.18 29.96 17.02
C ARG A 122 4.03 29.51 15.85
N GLU A 123 3.45 29.31 14.69
CA GLU A 123 4.14 28.86 13.49
C GLU A 123 5.36 29.72 13.12
N ASN A 124 5.21 31.04 13.22
CA ASN A 124 6.27 32.00 12.90
C ASN A 124 7.09 32.42 14.13
N ASP A 125 6.74 31.91 15.31
CA ASP A 125 7.34 32.25 16.61
C ASP A 125 7.56 30.98 17.43
N VAL A 126 8.17 29.97 16.79
CA VAL A 126 8.51 28.71 17.45
C VAL A 126 9.68 28.97 18.42
N PRO A 127 9.52 28.71 19.73
CA PRO A 127 10.60 28.93 20.68
C PRO A 127 11.86 28.16 20.29
N LEU A 128 13.03 28.81 20.38
CA LEU A 128 14.31 28.22 19.99
C LEU A 128 14.58 26.90 20.72
N SER A 129 14.16 26.79 21.99
CA SER A 129 14.28 25.56 22.78
C SER A 129 13.58 24.35 22.15
N CYS A 130 12.49 24.56 21.41
CA CYS A 130 11.77 23.50 20.71
C CYS A 130 12.51 23.06 19.44
N LEU A 131 13.13 24.01 18.73
CA LEU A 131 13.96 23.75 17.56
C LEU A 131 15.26 23.04 17.94
N GLU A 132 15.89 23.46 19.04
CA GLU A 132 17.09 22.83 19.62
C GLU A 132 16.79 21.40 20.08
N GLN A 133 15.70 21.18 20.83
CA GLN A 133 15.29 19.82 21.23
C GLN A 133 15.00 18.93 20.03
N PHE A 134 14.32 19.47 19.01
CA PHE A 134 14.09 18.74 17.77
C PHE A 134 15.42 18.37 17.10
N SER A 135 16.34 19.33 16.99
CA SER A 135 17.66 19.12 16.39
C SER A 135 18.50 18.10 17.17
N ASP A 136 18.45 18.13 18.49
CA ASP A 136 19.18 17.19 19.37
C ASP A 136 18.66 15.77 19.25
N ILE A 137 17.34 15.59 19.11
CA ILE A 137 16.70 14.27 19.03
C ILE A 137 16.76 13.71 17.61
N CYS A 138 16.65 14.57 16.59
CA CYS A 138 16.35 14.17 15.21
C CYS A 138 17.39 14.59 14.17
N GLY A 139 18.37 15.41 14.55
CA GLY A 139 19.33 16.02 13.63
C GLY A 139 18.83 17.32 13.00
N GLU A 140 19.64 17.90 12.11
CA GLU A 140 19.38 19.22 11.52
C GLU A 140 18.08 19.22 10.70
N ALA A 141 17.14 20.11 11.06
CA ALA A 141 15.83 20.17 10.44
C ALA A 141 15.91 20.74 9.01
N ILE A 142 15.29 20.06 8.05
CA ILE A 142 15.00 20.65 6.73
C ILE A 142 13.62 21.29 6.82
N SER A 143 13.54 22.62 6.64
CA SER A 143 12.26 23.33 6.64
C SER A 143 11.35 22.78 5.53
N LEU A 144 10.22 22.18 5.90
CA LEU A 144 9.22 21.65 4.98
C LEU A 144 8.29 22.73 4.41
N ARG A 145 8.41 23.98 4.88
CA ARG A 145 7.56 25.11 4.47
C ARG A 145 8.40 26.13 3.73
N ASP A 146 8.60 25.89 2.44
CA ASP A 146 9.03 26.93 1.52
C ASP A 146 7.83 27.86 1.30
N LYS A 147 7.99 29.15 1.63
CA LYS A 147 6.91 30.15 1.76
C LYS A 147 6.16 30.45 0.45
N HIS A 148 6.51 29.76 -0.63
CA HIS A 148 5.89 29.82 -1.95
C HIS A 148 4.94 28.65 -2.27
N ILE A 149 4.91 27.59 -1.45
CA ILE A 149 4.13 26.36 -1.75
C ILE A 149 2.89 26.23 -0.86
N CYS A 150 2.96 26.70 0.39
CA CYS A 150 1.80 26.69 1.28
C CYS A 150 0.97 27.96 1.05
N VAL A 151 -0.01 27.88 0.16
CA VAL A 151 -1.17 28.78 0.17
C VAL A 151 -2.06 28.29 1.31
N ASP A 152 -2.25 29.12 2.33
CA ASP A 152 -3.31 28.91 3.30
C ASP A 152 -4.63 28.91 2.53
N ASP A 153 -5.40 27.83 2.62
CA ASP A 153 -6.76 27.76 2.08
C ASP A 153 -7.69 28.58 2.99
N ASP A 154 -7.38 29.86 3.15
CA ASP A 154 -8.22 30.85 3.81
C ASP A 154 -9.21 31.43 2.79
N THR A 155 -9.98 30.57 2.12
CA THR A 155 -11.25 30.97 1.49
C THR A 155 -12.42 30.27 2.18
N GLU A 156 -12.54 30.50 3.49
CA GLU A 156 -13.85 30.79 4.06
C GLU A 156 -14.19 32.25 3.71
N ASP A 157 -14.63 32.50 2.48
CA ASP A 157 -15.34 33.74 2.16
C ASP A 157 -16.81 33.53 2.57
N GLU A 158 -17.14 33.97 3.78
CA GLU A 158 -18.51 34.37 4.12
C GLU A 158 -18.95 35.54 3.21
N GLY A 159 -20.12 35.37 2.56
CA GLY A 159 -21.07 36.48 2.38
C GLY A 159 -21.34 36.98 0.96
N TYR A 160 -22.41 36.50 0.34
CA TYR A 160 -23.66 37.28 0.17
C TYR A 160 -24.86 36.37 -0.16
#